data_AF-A0A7Z9KW39-F1
#
_entry.id   AF-A0A7Z9KW39-F1
#
_cell.length_a   1.000
_cell.length_b   1.000
_cell.length_c   1.000
_cell.angle_alpha   90.00
_cell.angle_beta   90.00
_cell.angle_gamma   90.00
#
_symmetry.space_group_name_H-M   'P 1'
#
loop_
_entity.id
_entity.type
_entity.pdbx_description
1 polymer ?
#
loop_
_entity_poly.entity_id
_entity_poly.type
_entity_poly.pdbx_seq_one_letter_code
_entity_poly.pdbx_strand_id
1 'polypeptide(L)'
;MPVDDLSPWGLGQVLRLDQHVVNTFDYARVHGAALLANNISFDAVEATAIESELVDLKGYAMVDWILGEESTLDETFTEKEQLLLAAYLDDGGRLFVSGAEILWDLDEMGSESDKAFAATYLKSRLSADSAETYTLNNGVTFNELYDVAYADVLVAVGDADALWHYDNGGVAAVVYSGEFSVVTAGFPFETVAPFSDQSIEMMNEIMEVLGTGPWHQGGQCEEAPSDPGPETQNQVEPAPGHDAESTAQVIGVGFIVERRTTSCAAAHRPSPIAGPVLLLLLFVLALAYRRKGKRLFAAWQK
;
A
#
# COMPACT_ATOMS: atom_id res chain seq x y z
N MET A 1 26.76 16.21 -2.50
CA MET A 1 25.40 16.79 -2.49
C MET A 1 25.48 18.21 -3.02
N PRO A 2 24.50 18.69 -3.81
CA PRO A 2 24.50 20.05 -4.33
C PRO A 2 24.49 21.05 -3.16
N VAL A 3 25.32 22.09 -3.26
CA VAL A 3 25.42 23.15 -2.25
C VAL A 3 25.05 24.44 -2.95
N ASP A 4 24.06 25.16 -2.42
CA ASP A 4 23.70 26.48 -2.92
C ASP A 4 24.30 27.55 -2.00
N ASP A 5 24.97 28.52 -2.60
CA ASP A 5 25.45 29.70 -1.87
C ASP A 5 24.31 30.71 -1.75
N LEU A 6 23.66 30.69 -0.59
CA LEU A 6 22.61 31.62 -0.19
C LEU A 6 23.16 32.72 0.74
N SER A 7 24.48 32.94 0.74
CA SER A 7 25.10 34.07 1.44
C SER A 7 24.53 35.44 1.06
N PRO A 8 24.03 35.71 -0.18
CA PRO A 8 23.34 36.96 -0.50
C PRO A 8 22.07 37.20 0.33
N TRP A 9 21.49 36.15 0.91
CA TRP A 9 20.28 36.18 1.74
C TRP A 9 20.57 35.97 3.23
N GLY A 10 21.85 35.97 3.64
CA GLY A 10 22.26 35.80 5.04
C GLY A 10 22.22 34.35 5.56
N LEU A 11 22.00 33.37 4.68
CA LEU A 11 21.83 31.95 5.04
C LEU A 11 23.10 31.10 4.86
N GLY A 12 24.15 31.65 4.23
CA GLY A 12 25.42 30.96 4.01
C GLY A 12 25.33 29.84 2.96
N GLN A 13 26.20 28.84 3.09
CA GLN A 13 26.12 27.65 2.25
C GLN A 13 25.05 26.71 2.80
N VAL A 14 24.01 26.49 2.00
CA VAL A 14 22.91 25.60 2.36
C VAL A 14 22.98 24.37 1.49
N LEU A 15 22.87 23.22 2.14
CA LEU A 15 22.74 21.95 1.46
C LEU A 15 21.34 21.88 0.86
N ARG A 16 21.22 21.79 -0.46
CA ARG A 16 19.92 21.48 -1.08
C ARG A 16 19.80 19.98 -1.19
N LEU A 17 18.93 19.43 -0.35
CA LEU A 17 18.46 18.07 -0.47
C LEU A 17 17.39 18.03 -1.54
N ASP A 18 17.59 17.18 -2.55
CA ASP A 18 16.51 16.83 -3.45
C ASP A 18 15.55 15.94 -2.67
N GLN A 19 14.37 16.46 -2.37
CA GLN A 19 13.38 15.75 -1.57
C GLN A 19 13.00 14.43 -2.25
N HIS A 20 12.97 14.35 -3.59
CA HIS A 20 12.73 13.10 -4.31
C HIS A 20 13.85 12.05 -4.16
N VAL A 21 15.00 12.42 -3.61
CA VAL A 21 16.14 11.53 -3.34
C VAL A 21 16.26 11.23 -1.83
N VAL A 22 15.68 12.06 -0.97
CA VAL A 22 15.78 11.91 0.50
C VAL A 22 14.51 11.33 1.11
N ASN A 23 13.34 11.77 0.67
CA ASN A 23 12.03 11.24 1.04
C ASN A 23 10.99 11.67 0.00
N THR A 24 10.45 10.72 -0.76
CA THR A 24 9.50 11.01 -1.84
C THR A 24 8.09 11.32 -1.36
N PHE A 25 7.77 11.09 -0.07
CA PHE A 25 6.45 11.26 0.55
C PHE A 25 5.32 10.51 -0.18
N ASP A 26 5.66 9.42 -0.85
CA ASP A 26 4.75 8.73 -1.76
C ASP A 26 4.76 7.20 -1.60
N TYR A 27 5.26 6.71 -0.47
CA TYR A 27 5.36 5.28 -0.13
C TYR A 27 4.02 4.56 -0.11
N ALA A 28 2.96 5.25 0.31
CA ALA A 28 1.58 4.78 0.19
C ALA A 28 1.22 4.35 -1.24
N ARG A 29 1.81 4.96 -2.29
CA ARG A 29 1.53 4.56 -3.67
C ARG A 29 1.91 3.11 -3.96
N VAL A 30 2.89 2.54 -3.26
CA VAL A 30 3.33 1.16 -3.46
C VAL A 30 2.27 0.17 -2.96
N HIS A 31 1.81 0.36 -1.72
CA HIS A 31 0.70 -0.40 -1.14
C HIS A 31 -0.58 -0.24 -1.97
N GLY A 32 -0.97 1.00 -2.29
CA GLY A 32 -2.15 1.28 -3.10
C GLY A 32 -2.09 0.65 -4.49
N ALA A 33 -0.91 0.61 -5.13
CA ALA A 33 -0.74 -0.08 -6.41
C ALA A 33 -0.90 -1.61 -6.27
N ALA A 34 -0.37 -2.21 -5.20
CA ALA A 34 -0.52 -3.64 -4.93
C ALA A 34 -1.98 -4.01 -4.61
N LEU A 35 -2.69 -3.20 -3.83
CA LEU A 35 -4.13 -3.35 -3.57
C LEU A 35 -4.96 -3.24 -4.85
N LEU A 36 -4.69 -2.22 -5.67
CA LEU A 36 -5.39 -2.01 -6.93
C LEU A 36 -5.16 -3.17 -7.90
N ALA A 37 -3.93 -3.69 -8.00
CA ALA A 37 -3.61 -4.86 -8.82
C ALA A 37 -4.39 -6.11 -8.39
N ASN A 38 -4.76 -6.19 -7.12
CA ASN A 38 -5.62 -7.23 -6.55
C ASN A 38 -7.12 -6.90 -6.58
N ASN A 39 -7.53 -5.88 -7.35
CA ASN A 39 -8.91 -5.41 -7.50
C ASN A 39 -9.58 -4.94 -6.20
N ILE A 40 -8.77 -4.40 -5.27
CA ILE A 40 -9.27 -3.82 -4.03
C ILE A 40 -9.27 -2.30 -4.15
N SER A 41 -10.41 -1.69 -3.82
CA SER A 41 -10.53 -0.25 -3.60
C SER A 41 -10.14 0.10 -2.17
N PHE A 42 -9.54 1.27 -1.99
CA PHE A 42 -9.10 1.75 -0.70
C PHE A 42 -9.35 3.26 -0.59
N ASP A 43 -9.47 3.71 0.66
CA ASP A 43 -9.24 5.10 1.05
C ASP A 43 -7.88 5.21 1.73
N ALA A 44 -7.26 6.39 1.69
CA ALA A 44 -5.97 6.66 2.32
C ALA A 44 -6.08 7.93 3.14
N VAL A 45 -5.66 7.85 4.41
CA VAL A 45 -5.68 8.97 5.35
C VAL A 45 -4.41 8.94 6.19
N GLU A 46 -4.01 10.10 6.68
CA GLU A 46 -2.96 10.22 7.68
C GLU A 46 -3.43 9.68 9.05
N ALA A 47 -2.52 9.11 9.83
CA ALA A 47 -2.82 8.59 11.17
C ALA A 47 -3.40 9.66 12.11
N THR A 48 -2.99 10.92 11.94
CA THR A 48 -3.55 12.09 12.65
C THR A 48 -5.05 12.26 12.43
N ALA A 49 -5.60 11.83 11.30
CA ALA A 49 -7.05 11.86 11.03
C ALA A 49 -7.80 10.79 11.83
N ILE A 50 -7.15 9.64 12.10
CA ILE A 50 -7.66 8.57 12.96
C ILE A 50 -7.57 9.03 14.41
N GLU A 51 -6.42 9.58 14.82
CA GLU A 51 -6.24 10.18 16.16
C GLU A 51 -7.27 11.29 16.42
N SER A 52 -7.58 12.12 15.42
CA SER A 52 -8.61 13.16 15.51
C SER A 52 -10.05 12.65 15.40
N GLU A 53 -10.25 11.33 15.27
CA GLU A 53 -11.55 10.65 15.12
C GLU A 53 -12.37 11.21 13.94
N LEU A 54 -11.70 11.73 12.90
CA LEU A 54 -12.34 12.18 11.66
C LEU A 54 -12.75 11.00 10.78
N VAL A 55 -12.15 9.83 11.03
CA VAL A 55 -12.40 8.58 10.32
C VAL A 55 -12.69 7.48 11.34
N ASP A 56 -13.81 6.78 11.16
CA ASP A 56 -14.18 5.63 11.99
C ASP A 56 -13.67 4.32 11.34
N LEU A 57 -12.76 3.63 12.03
CA LEU A 57 -12.18 2.37 11.56
C LEU A 57 -13.22 1.26 11.38
N LYS A 58 -14.36 1.31 12.08
CA LYS A 58 -15.42 0.29 11.99
C LYS A 58 -16.08 0.22 10.62
N GLY A 59 -15.93 1.26 9.80
CA GLY A 59 -16.45 1.31 8.43
C GLY A 59 -15.74 0.37 7.46
N TYR A 60 -14.61 -0.21 7.87
CA TYR A 60 -13.69 -0.84 6.93
C TYR A 60 -13.43 -2.31 7.24
N ALA A 61 -13.22 -3.08 6.18
CA ALA A 61 -12.97 -4.51 6.25
C ALA A 61 -11.53 -4.82 6.71
N MET A 62 -10.58 -3.95 6.39
CA MET A 62 -9.17 -4.08 6.74
C MET A 62 -8.55 -2.68 6.86
N VAL A 63 -7.59 -2.55 7.75
CA VAL A 63 -6.68 -1.41 7.88
C VAL A 63 -5.28 -1.89 7.51
N ASP A 64 -4.62 -1.25 6.57
CA ASP A 64 -3.18 -1.37 6.28
C ASP A 64 -2.49 -0.17 6.90
N TRP A 65 -1.59 -0.35 7.87
CA TRP A 65 -0.94 0.70 8.63
C TRP A 65 0.56 0.72 8.32
N ILE A 66 1.00 1.80 7.69
CA ILE A 66 2.36 1.94 7.16
C ILE A 66 3.21 2.77 8.11
N LEU A 67 4.30 2.22 8.65
CA LEU A 67 5.16 2.94 9.59
C LEU A 67 6.51 3.34 8.99
N GLY A 68 6.91 2.75 7.86
CA GLY A 68 8.23 3.03 7.29
C GLY A 68 9.34 2.72 8.30
N GLU A 69 10.19 3.71 8.60
CA GLU A 69 11.25 3.63 9.64
C GLU A 69 10.91 4.39 10.93
N GLU A 70 9.62 4.59 11.23
CA GLU A 70 9.22 5.19 12.51
C GLU A 70 9.72 4.35 13.70
N SER A 71 10.25 5.03 14.71
CA SER A 71 10.87 4.45 15.91
C SER A 71 10.68 5.43 17.07
N THR A 72 11.40 5.21 18.18
CA THR A 72 11.30 5.94 19.46
C THR A 72 11.27 7.47 19.41
N LEU A 73 11.82 8.11 18.37
CA LEU A 73 11.83 9.57 18.25
C LEU A 73 10.52 10.14 17.70
N ASP A 74 9.91 9.44 16.74
CA ASP A 74 8.69 9.87 16.08
C ASP A 74 7.45 9.11 16.62
N GLU A 75 7.66 8.07 17.43
CA GLU A 75 6.66 7.17 18.04
C GLU A 75 5.86 6.38 17.00
N THR A 76 5.96 5.06 17.02
CA THR A 76 5.27 4.19 16.03
C THR A 76 3.76 4.19 16.21
N PHE A 77 3.30 4.21 17.45
CA PHE A 77 1.89 4.35 17.79
C PHE A 77 1.74 5.17 19.05
N THR A 78 1.06 6.31 18.94
CA THR A 78 0.63 7.08 20.10
C THR A 78 -0.33 6.25 20.97
N GLU A 79 -0.40 6.57 22.27
CA GLU A 79 -1.36 5.94 23.19
C GLU A 79 -2.80 5.96 22.64
N LYS A 80 -3.20 7.06 21.97
CA LYS A 80 -4.54 7.19 21.40
C LYS A 80 -4.75 6.27 20.20
N GLU A 81 -3.77 6.14 19.31
CA GLU A 81 -3.85 5.22 18.17
C GLU A 81 -3.91 3.77 18.63
N GLN A 82 -3.11 3.39 19.62
CA GLN A 82 -3.17 2.06 20.24
C GLN A 82 -4.58 1.76 20.78
N LEU A 83 -5.22 2.71 21.47
CA LEU A 83 -6.58 2.55 21.97
C LEU A 83 -7.63 2.40 20.86
N LEU A 84 -7.52 3.18 19.78
CA LEU A 84 -8.45 3.12 18.65
C LEU A 84 -8.30 1.82 17.85
N LEU A 85 -7.06 1.38 17.60
CA LEU A 85 -6.77 0.10 16.95
C LEU A 85 -7.19 -1.09 17.81
N ALA A 86 -6.94 -1.03 19.12
CA ALA A 86 -7.43 -2.03 20.07
C ALA A 86 -8.94 -2.19 19.99
N ALA A 87 -9.70 -1.09 20.01
CA ALA A 87 -11.15 -1.13 19.90
C ALA A 87 -11.63 -1.67 18.53
N TYR A 88 -10.94 -1.34 17.44
CA TYR A 88 -11.23 -1.89 16.11
C TYR A 88 -10.98 -3.40 16.05
N LEU A 89 -9.89 -3.88 16.64
CA LEU A 89 -9.56 -5.31 16.69
C LEU A 89 -10.49 -6.07 17.63
N ASP A 90 -10.85 -5.53 18.79
CA ASP A 90 -11.84 -6.14 19.69
C ASP A 90 -13.20 -6.35 19.02
N ASP A 91 -13.56 -5.50 18.04
CA ASP A 91 -14.78 -5.63 17.23
C ASP A 91 -14.62 -6.60 16.03
N GLY A 92 -13.51 -7.33 15.95
CA GLY A 92 -13.20 -8.30 14.90
C GLY A 92 -12.57 -7.71 13.64
N GLY A 93 -11.93 -6.54 13.78
CA GLY A 93 -11.16 -5.88 12.74
C GLY A 93 -10.01 -6.72 12.19
N ARG A 94 -9.48 -6.28 11.06
CA ARG A 94 -8.34 -6.89 10.38
C ARG A 94 -7.27 -5.83 10.14
N LEU A 95 -6.05 -6.10 10.57
CA LEU A 95 -4.94 -5.15 10.51
C LEU A 95 -3.75 -5.77 9.78
N PHE A 96 -3.20 -5.06 8.81
CA PHE A 96 -1.84 -5.25 8.35
C PHE A 96 -1.01 -4.08 8.87
N VAL A 97 0.14 -4.34 9.48
CA VAL A 97 1.10 -3.31 9.86
C VAL A 97 2.48 -3.69 9.34
N SER A 98 3.20 -2.72 8.78
CA SER A 98 4.57 -2.91 8.29
C SER A 98 5.45 -1.71 8.58
N GLY A 99 6.67 -1.98 9.04
CA GLY A 99 7.68 -0.97 9.35
C GLY A 99 8.92 -1.60 9.97
N ALA A 100 10.02 -0.86 9.96
CA ALA A 100 11.18 -1.14 10.79
C ALA A 100 10.92 -0.66 12.22
N GLU A 101 11.61 -1.23 13.21
CA GLU A 101 11.61 -0.77 14.60
C GLU A 101 10.24 -0.71 15.34
N ILE A 102 9.17 -1.32 14.82
CA ILE A 102 7.85 -1.36 15.48
C ILE A 102 7.95 -1.87 16.92
N LEU A 103 8.64 -2.99 17.12
CA LEU A 103 8.77 -3.63 18.43
C LEU A 103 10.02 -3.18 19.17
N TRP A 104 11.00 -2.59 18.49
CA TRP A 104 12.02 -1.80 19.18
C TRP A 104 11.37 -0.66 19.98
N ASP A 105 10.48 0.10 19.34
CA ASP A 105 9.71 1.16 19.98
C ASP A 105 8.73 0.61 21.03
N LEU A 106 7.81 -0.28 20.64
CA LEU A 106 6.74 -0.71 21.55
C LEU A 106 7.17 -1.72 22.63
N ASP A 107 8.07 -2.65 22.31
CA ASP A 107 8.38 -3.80 23.18
C ASP A 107 9.69 -3.60 23.96
N GLU A 108 10.79 -3.19 23.32
CA GLU A 108 12.06 -2.98 24.02
C GLU A 108 12.06 -1.66 24.80
N MET A 109 11.82 -0.55 24.10
CA MET A 109 11.91 0.82 24.64
C MET A 109 10.61 1.35 25.25
N GLY A 110 9.47 0.73 24.91
CA GLY A 110 8.15 1.17 25.28
C GLY A 110 7.78 0.99 26.76
N SER A 111 6.65 1.59 27.11
CA SER A 111 6.00 1.47 28.40
C SER A 111 5.35 0.10 28.63
N GLU A 112 4.82 -0.14 29.83
CA GLU A 112 4.04 -1.37 30.09
C GLU A 112 2.78 -1.46 29.23
N SER A 113 2.16 -0.33 28.89
CA SER A 113 1.01 -0.26 27.97
C SER A 113 1.42 -0.63 26.55
N ASP A 114 2.56 -0.15 26.06
CA ASP A 114 3.03 -0.43 24.70
C ASP A 114 3.35 -1.93 24.53
N LYS A 115 4.08 -2.50 25.50
CA LYS A 115 4.36 -3.94 25.57
C LYS A 115 3.08 -4.77 25.61
N ALA A 116 2.06 -4.29 26.34
CA ALA A 116 0.76 -4.96 26.43
C ALA A 116 -0.01 -4.88 25.10
N PHE A 117 0.00 -3.72 24.43
CA PHE A 117 -0.60 -3.54 23.11
C PHE A 117 0.06 -4.48 22.08
N ALA A 118 1.40 -4.47 22.01
CA ALA A 118 2.15 -5.34 21.11
C ALA A 118 1.86 -6.84 21.32
N ALA A 119 1.72 -7.29 22.58
CA ALA A 119 1.42 -8.71 22.87
C ALA A 119 0.00 -9.07 22.49
N THR A 120 -0.93 -8.19 22.86
CA THR A 120 -2.35 -8.50 22.86
C THR A 120 -2.91 -8.38 21.46
N TYR A 121 -2.55 -7.31 20.76
CA TYR A 121 -3.11 -6.91 19.48
C TYR A 121 -2.18 -7.20 18.31
N LEU A 122 -0.90 -6.82 18.37
CA LEU A 122 0.07 -7.14 17.30
C LEU A 122 0.58 -8.59 17.36
N LYS A 123 0.24 -9.30 18.44
CA LYS A 123 0.60 -10.70 18.73
C LYS A 123 2.10 -10.98 18.60
N SER A 124 2.94 -9.98 18.89
CA SER A 124 4.36 -10.05 18.60
C SER A 124 5.22 -9.50 19.75
N ARG A 125 6.47 -9.99 19.81
CA ARG A 125 7.56 -9.53 20.70
C ARG A 125 8.82 -9.33 19.88
N LEU A 126 9.72 -8.47 20.35
CA LEU A 126 11.03 -8.30 19.73
C LEU A 126 11.94 -9.47 20.10
N SER A 127 12.54 -10.10 19.09
CA SER A 127 13.61 -11.09 19.26
C SER A 127 14.99 -10.44 19.12
N ALA A 128 15.15 -9.57 18.12
CA ALA A 128 16.37 -8.86 17.83
C ALA A 128 16.04 -7.57 17.06
N ASP A 129 16.80 -6.53 17.36
CA ASP A 129 16.70 -5.17 16.82
C ASP A 129 17.03 -5.06 15.32
N SER A 130 17.78 -6.01 14.78
CA SER A 130 18.07 -6.06 13.35
C SER A 130 18.13 -7.49 12.85
N ALA A 131 17.51 -7.71 11.69
CA ALA A 131 17.59 -8.96 10.95
C ALA A 131 18.99 -9.20 10.34
N GLU A 132 19.82 -8.17 10.20
CA GLU A 132 21.13 -8.24 9.51
C GLU A 132 21.06 -8.84 8.08
N THR A 133 19.88 -8.81 7.45
CA THR A 133 19.61 -9.30 6.10
C THR A 133 18.42 -8.58 5.50
N TYR A 134 18.42 -8.47 4.17
CA TYR A 134 17.32 -7.88 3.38
C TYR A 134 16.53 -8.93 2.59
N THR A 135 16.70 -10.22 2.93
CA THR A 135 16.16 -11.34 2.15
C THR A 135 15.32 -12.24 3.03
N LEU A 136 14.12 -12.55 2.55
CA LEU A 136 13.26 -13.58 3.10
C LEU A 136 13.66 -14.95 2.54
N ASN A 137 13.35 -16.02 3.27
CA ASN A 137 13.72 -17.39 2.92
C ASN A 137 13.11 -17.90 1.59
N ASN A 138 12.04 -17.25 1.11
CA ASN A 138 11.40 -17.50 -0.18
C ASN A 138 12.04 -16.72 -1.34
N GLY A 139 13.12 -15.97 -1.07
CA GLY A 139 13.85 -15.18 -2.05
C GLY A 139 13.27 -13.77 -2.28
N VAL A 140 12.26 -13.36 -1.51
CA VAL A 140 11.79 -11.98 -1.52
C VAL A 140 12.85 -11.07 -0.92
N THR A 141 13.17 -9.98 -1.61
CA THR A 141 14.12 -8.98 -1.14
C THR A 141 13.39 -7.67 -0.87
N PHE A 142 13.79 -7.00 0.20
CA PHE A 142 13.41 -5.62 0.49
C PHE A 142 14.64 -4.71 0.42
N ASN A 143 14.51 -3.43 0.78
CA ASN A 143 15.57 -2.41 0.70
C ASN A 143 15.73 -1.65 -0.65
N GLU A 144 14.72 -1.66 -1.52
CA GLU A 144 14.84 -1.08 -2.88
C GLU A 144 14.50 0.42 -2.97
N LEU A 145 13.77 0.99 -1.99
CA LEU A 145 13.43 2.43 -1.96
C LEU A 145 14.37 3.25 -1.08
N TYR A 146 14.65 2.75 0.12
CA TYR A 146 15.53 3.34 1.11
C TYR A 146 16.17 2.22 1.93
N ASP A 147 17.23 2.56 2.67
CA ASP A 147 18.00 1.63 3.48
C ASP A 147 17.31 1.35 4.82
N VAL A 148 16.68 0.19 4.97
CA VAL A 148 15.98 -0.30 6.17
C VAL A 148 17.01 -0.72 7.21
N ALA A 149 17.45 0.22 8.06
CA ALA A 149 18.59 -0.03 8.94
C ALA A 149 18.33 -1.11 10.01
N TYR A 150 17.11 -1.14 10.55
CA TYR A 150 16.74 -1.92 11.73
C TYR A 150 15.42 -2.69 11.50
N ALA A 151 15.44 -3.61 10.54
CA ALA A 151 14.34 -4.53 10.33
C ALA A 151 14.20 -5.46 11.56
N ASP A 152 13.07 -5.41 12.25
CA ASP A 152 12.81 -6.18 13.45
C ASP A 152 12.77 -7.69 13.16
N VAL A 153 13.37 -8.46 14.07
CA VAL A 153 13.14 -9.91 14.16
C VAL A 153 12.10 -10.18 15.23
N LEU A 154 11.02 -10.84 14.86
CA LEU A 154 9.83 -10.99 15.72
C LEU A 154 9.82 -12.33 16.48
N VAL A 155 8.96 -12.41 17.49
CA VAL A 155 8.50 -13.66 18.11
C VAL A 155 6.98 -13.61 18.20
N ALA A 156 6.32 -14.66 17.70
CA ALA A 156 4.86 -14.78 17.81
C ALA A 156 4.42 -15.02 19.27
N VAL A 157 3.30 -14.41 19.66
CA VAL A 157 2.74 -14.47 21.01
C VAL A 157 1.41 -15.21 21.02
N GLY A 158 1.23 -16.11 21.99
CA GLY A 158 -0.02 -16.84 22.17
C GLY A 158 -0.28 -17.84 21.04
N ASP A 159 -1.44 -17.73 20.40
CA ASP A 159 -1.88 -18.59 19.29
C ASP A 159 -1.55 -18.00 17.91
N ALA A 160 -0.61 -17.05 17.84
CA ALA A 160 -0.11 -16.51 16.59
C ALA A 160 1.03 -17.37 16.02
N ASP A 161 1.23 -17.30 14.72
CA ASP A 161 2.25 -18.06 13.99
C ASP A 161 3.22 -17.13 13.26
N ALA A 162 4.41 -17.63 12.96
CA ALA A 162 5.31 -16.96 12.02
C ALA A 162 4.77 -17.09 10.59
N LEU A 163 4.58 -15.96 9.90
CA LEU A 163 4.15 -15.90 8.51
C LEU A 163 5.35 -15.99 7.57
N TRP A 164 6.32 -15.10 7.76
CA TRP A 164 7.54 -15.06 6.96
C TRP A 164 8.78 -15.19 7.84
N HIS A 165 9.83 -15.74 7.24
CA HIS A 165 11.14 -15.82 7.86
C HIS A 165 12.18 -15.13 6.98
N TYR A 166 13.12 -14.46 7.62
CA TYR A 166 14.37 -14.06 7.01
C TYR A 166 15.17 -15.29 6.58
N ASP A 167 16.08 -15.13 5.61
CA ASP A 167 16.92 -16.21 5.09
C ASP A 167 17.91 -16.78 6.13
N ASN A 168 18.20 -16.01 7.19
CA ASN A 168 18.98 -16.44 8.35
C ASN A 168 18.15 -17.19 9.42
N GLY A 169 16.84 -17.35 9.22
CA GLY A 169 15.93 -18.08 10.11
C GLY A 169 15.16 -17.23 11.12
N GLY A 170 15.47 -15.93 11.26
CA GLY A 170 14.67 -15.00 12.07
C GLY A 170 13.23 -14.87 11.54
N VAL A 171 12.27 -14.56 12.41
CA VAL A 171 10.88 -14.32 11.98
C VAL A 171 10.76 -12.89 11.47
N ALA A 172 10.30 -12.73 10.24
CA ALA A 172 10.16 -11.43 9.57
C ALA A 172 8.73 -10.88 9.66
N ALA A 173 7.74 -11.77 9.76
CA ALA A 173 6.36 -11.38 10.00
C ALA A 173 5.62 -12.40 10.86
N VAL A 174 4.68 -11.92 11.66
CA VAL A 174 3.77 -12.72 12.49
C VAL A 174 2.35 -12.58 11.95
N VAL A 175 1.58 -13.65 11.98
CA VAL A 175 0.17 -13.67 11.63
C VAL A 175 -0.66 -14.24 12.77
N TYR A 176 -1.83 -13.65 12.98
CA TYR A 176 -2.86 -14.18 13.87
C TYR A 176 -4.22 -14.13 13.17
N SER A 177 -5.00 -15.19 13.34
CA SER A 177 -6.36 -15.32 12.81
C SER A 177 -7.25 -15.95 13.88
N GLY A 178 -8.02 -15.12 14.58
CA GLY A 178 -8.91 -15.54 15.66
C GLY A 178 -10.11 -14.60 15.78
N GLU A 179 -10.30 -14.03 16.97
CA GLU A 179 -11.39 -13.05 17.21
C GLU A 179 -11.22 -11.80 16.31
N PHE A 180 -9.98 -11.44 16.04
CA PHE A 180 -9.55 -10.49 15.02
C PHE A 180 -8.45 -11.10 14.15
N SER A 181 -7.97 -10.38 13.15
CA SER A 181 -6.83 -10.83 12.35
C SER A 181 -5.76 -9.74 12.27
N VAL A 182 -4.49 -10.14 12.42
CA VAL A 182 -3.36 -9.22 12.27
C VAL A 182 -2.23 -9.88 11.50
N VAL A 183 -1.58 -9.10 10.64
CA VAL A 183 -0.25 -9.39 10.11
C VAL A 183 0.67 -8.25 10.55
N THR A 184 1.75 -8.59 11.25
CA THR A 184 2.78 -7.64 11.70
C THR A 184 4.07 -7.99 10.99
N ALA A 185 4.55 -7.12 10.11
CA ALA A 185 5.82 -7.27 9.41
C ALA A 185 6.88 -6.34 10.01
N GLY A 186 8.03 -6.91 10.39
CA GLY A 186 9.18 -6.18 10.97
C GLY A 186 10.04 -5.45 9.93
N PHE A 187 9.50 -5.25 8.73
CA PHE A 187 10.13 -4.43 7.70
C PHE A 187 9.04 -3.66 6.94
N PRO A 188 9.36 -2.53 6.31
CA PRO A 188 8.40 -1.74 5.56
C PRO A 188 8.07 -2.40 4.23
N PHE A 189 6.78 -2.67 3.97
CA PHE A 189 6.34 -3.36 2.77
C PHE A 189 6.66 -2.58 1.49
N GLU A 190 6.62 -1.26 1.53
CA GLU A 190 6.94 -0.40 0.39
C GLU A 190 8.37 -0.63 -0.14
N THR A 191 9.27 -1.19 0.67
CA THR A 191 10.65 -1.47 0.27
C THR A 191 10.82 -2.81 -0.45
N VAL A 192 9.76 -3.62 -0.52
CA VAL A 192 9.71 -4.88 -1.30
C VAL A 192 9.42 -4.55 -2.76
N ALA A 193 10.47 -4.61 -3.60
CA ALA A 193 10.41 -4.48 -5.06
C ALA A 193 9.19 -3.66 -5.58
N PRO A 194 9.19 -2.33 -5.41
CA PRO A 194 8.02 -1.48 -5.64
C PRO A 194 7.41 -1.66 -7.04
N PHE A 195 6.08 -1.73 -7.11
CA PHE A 195 5.33 -1.87 -8.37
C PHE A 195 5.67 -3.13 -9.18
N SER A 196 6.13 -4.19 -8.50
CA SER A 196 6.45 -5.49 -9.12
C SER A 196 5.43 -6.57 -8.77
N ASP A 197 5.44 -7.66 -9.54
CA ASP A 197 4.65 -8.87 -9.26
C ASP A 197 4.90 -9.40 -7.84
N GLN A 198 6.12 -9.26 -7.32
CA GLN A 198 6.47 -9.67 -5.96
C GLN A 198 5.68 -8.89 -4.89
N SER A 199 5.63 -7.56 -4.99
CA SER A 199 4.83 -6.73 -4.08
C SER A 199 3.32 -7.04 -4.20
N ILE A 200 2.85 -7.32 -5.42
CA ILE A 200 1.43 -7.65 -5.69
C ILE A 200 1.05 -9.01 -5.08
N GLU A 201 1.88 -10.03 -5.28
CA GLU A 201 1.66 -11.39 -4.74
C GLU A 201 1.72 -11.39 -3.22
N MET A 202 2.66 -10.64 -2.63
CA MET A 202 2.80 -10.50 -1.18
C MET A 202 1.59 -9.80 -0.56
N MET A 203 1.09 -8.72 -1.17
CA MET A 203 -0.17 -8.08 -0.72
C MET A 203 -1.37 -9.03 -0.86
N ASN A 204 -1.43 -9.85 -1.92
CA ASN A 204 -2.47 -10.87 -2.05
C ASN A 204 -2.41 -11.90 -0.93
N GLU A 205 -1.21 -12.40 -0.59
CA GLU A 205 -1.01 -13.33 0.53
C GLU A 205 -1.49 -12.71 1.85
N ILE A 206 -1.13 -11.46 2.14
CA ILE A 206 -1.60 -10.71 3.31
C ILE A 206 -3.13 -10.69 3.36
N MET A 207 -3.79 -10.34 2.26
CA MET A 207 -5.25 -10.30 2.21
C MET A 207 -5.89 -11.68 2.33
N GLU A 208 -5.27 -12.72 1.80
CA GLU A 208 -5.76 -14.10 1.95
C GLU A 208 -5.70 -14.55 3.41
N VAL A 209 -4.56 -14.36 4.10
CA VAL A 209 -4.43 -14.74 5.51
C VAL A 209 -5.29 -13.87 6.43
N LEU A 210 -5.44 -12.58 6.07
CA LEU A 210 -6.37 -11.70 6.74
C LEU A 210 -7.82 -11.97 6.33
N GLY A 211 -8.15 -12.88 5.42
CA GLY A 211 -9.54 -13.17 5.02
C GLY A 211 -10.27 -12.01 4.33
N THR A 212 -9.53 -11.11 3.68
CA THR A 212 -9.99 -9.97 2.87
C THR A 212 -9.68 -10.13 1.37
N GLY A 213 -9.18 -11.30 0.95
CA GLY A 213 -8.83 -11.60 -0.43
C GLY A 213 -9.95 -11.33 -1.44
N PRO A 214 -9.60 -11.16 -2.73
CA PRO A 214 -10.53 -10.71 -3.76
C PRO A 214 -11.80 -11.57 -3.80
N TRP A 215 -12.96 -10.93 -3.66
CA TRP A 215 -14.27 -11.56 -3.65
C TRP A 215 -14.44 -12.51 -4.84
N HIS A 216 -14.25 -13.81 -4.62
CA HIS A 216 -14.57 -14.84 -5.62
C HIS A 216 -15.88 -15.52 -5.26
N GLN A 217 -17.02 -14.98 -5.75
CA GLN A 217 -18.18 -15.72 -6.29
C GLN A 217 -19.36 -14.75 -6.63
N GLY A 218 -19.65 -14.59 -7.93
CA GLY A 218 -21.00 -14.90 -8.46
C GLY A 218 -22.20 -13.95 -8.26
N GLY A 219 -22.07 -12.71 -7.80
CA GLY A 219 -23.18 -11.75 -7.82
C GLY A 219 -23.28 -10.98 -9.14
N GLN A 220 -24.38 -11.08 -9.88
CA GLN A 220 -24.65 -10.14 -10.98
C GLN A 220 -24.77 -8.73 -10.39
N CYS A 221 -23.99 -7.78 -10.92
CA CYS A 221 -24.12 -6.37 -10.56
C CYS A 221 -25.49 -5.84 -11.02
N GLU A 222 -26.35 -5.44 -10.09
CA GLU A 222 -27.51 -4.61 -10.43
C GLU A 222 -27.03 -3.17 -10.66
N GLU A 223 -27.55 -2.50 -11.69
CA GLU A 223 -27.20 -1.11 -12.00
C GLU A 223 -27.59 -0.19 -10.83
N ALA A 224 -26.62 0.58 -10.33
CA ALA A 224 -26.88 1.61 -9.33
C ALA A 224 -27.82 2.69 -9.91
N PRO A 225 -28.78 3.22 -9.13
CA PRO A 225 -29.58 4.35 -9.55
C PRO A 225 -28.69 5.57 -9.83
N SER A 226 -29.00 6.31 -10.88
CA SER A 226 -28.22 7.46 -11.33
C SER A 226 -28.15 8.56 -10.26
N ASP A 227 -26.94 8.86 -9.78
CA ASP A 227 -26.64 9.98 -8.88
C ASP A 227 -26.49 11.29 -9.69
N PRO A 228 -27.34 12.31 -9.47
CA PRO A 228 -27.14 13.63 -10.03
C PRO A 228 -26.11 14.37 -9.18
N GLY A 229 -24.85 14.35 -9.60
CA GLY A 229 -23.72 14.90 -8.83
C GLY A 229 -23.92 16.32 -8.27
N PRO A 230 -23.08 16.74 -7.31
CA PRO A 230 -23.33 17.92 -6.48
C PRO A 230 -23.38 19.22 -7.28
N GLU A 231 -24.36 20.07 -6.97
CA GLU A 231 -24.46 21.43 -7.51
C GLU A 231 -23.29 22.29 -7.01
N THR A 232 -22.54 22.87 -7.95
CA THR A 232 -21.43 23.78 -7.68
C THR A 232 -21.92 25.08 -7.03
N GLN A 233 -21.55 25.33 -5.77
CA GLN A 233 -21.53 26.67 -5.21
C GLN A 233 -20.08 27.08 -4.95
N ASN A 234 -19.51 27.82 -5.92
CA ASN A 234 -18.24 28.51 -5.77
C ASN A 234 -18.40 29.67 -4.79
N GLN A 235 -17.91 29.54 -3.56
CA GLN A 235 -17.33 30.65 -2.78
C GLN A 235 -16.15 30.15 -1.94
N VAL A 236 -14.94 30.55 -2.33
CA VAL A 236 -13.71 30.34 -1.56
C VAL A 236 -13.39 31.66 -0.85
N GLU A 237 -13.38 31.64 0.48
CA GLU A 237 -12.72 32.69 1.27
C GLU A 237 -11.33 32.20 1.71
N PRO A 238 -10.30 33.06 1.72
CA PRO A 238 -8.94 32.65 2.07
C PRO A 238 -8.76 32.55 3.60
N ALA A 239 -8.24 31.41 4.07
CA ALA A 239 -7.83 31.24 5.46
C ALA A 239 -6.52 32.02 5.76
N PRO A 240 -6.34 32.55 6.98
CA PRO A 240 -5.15 33.31 7.36
C PRO A 240 -3.96 32.37 7.66
N GLY A 241 -2.77 32.84 7.30
CA GLY A 241 -1.51 32.12 7.45
C GLY A 241 -1.17 31.83 8.90
N HIS A 242 -0.73 30.60 9.15
CA HIS A 242 0.00 30.21 10.34
C HIS A 242 1.40 29.78 9.94
N ASP A 243 2.35 30.24 10.75
CA ASP A 243 3.77 30.21 10.53
C ASP A 243 4.28 28.75 10.60
N ALA A 244 5.03 28.35 9.57
CA ALA A 244 5.63 27.04 9.48
C ALA A 244 6.80 26.92 10.45
N GLU A 245 6.52 26.46 11.68
CA GLU A 245 7.53 25.84 12.51
C GLU A 245 7.59 24.34 12.17
N SER A 246 8.74 23.95 11.63
CA SER A 246 9.30 22.60 11.50
C SER A 246 8.59 21.56 12.37
N THR A 247 7.65 20.84 11.78
CA THR A 247 7.09 19.60 12.34
C THR A 247 7.23 18.54 11.26
N ALA A 248 7.81 17.41 11.63
CA ALA A 248 7.81 16.20 10.83
C ALA A 248 6.37 15.91 10.41
N GLN A 249 6.16 15.68 9.12
CA GLN A 249 4.82 15.44 8.60
C GLN A 249 4.82 14.21 7.68
N VAL A 250 4.49 13.09 8.35
CA VAL A 250 3.57 12.00 7.98
C VAL A 250 4.16 11.04 6.91
N ILE A 251 3.98 9.70 6.95
CA ILE A 251 2.68 9.05 6.80
C ILE A 251 2.54 7.63 7.40
N GLY A 252 1.86 7.52 8.54
CA GLY A 252 0.87 6.46 8.78
C GLY A 252 -0.28 6.58 7.80
N VAL A 253 -0.23 5.85 6.66
CA VAL A 253 -1.41 5.73 5.79
C VAL A 253 -2.16 4.52 6.30
N GLY A 254 -3.37 4.74 6.80
CA GLY A 254 -4.37 3.67 6.84
C GLY A 254 -4.89 3.43 5.43
N PHE A 255 -4.58 2.31 4.77
CA PHE A 255 -5.46 1.87 3.68
C PHE A 255 -6.67 1.24 4.30
N ILE A 256 -7.80 1.85 4.02
CA ILE A 256 -9.03 1.41 4.62
C ILE A 256 -9.90 0.83 3.52
N VAL A 257 -10.06 -0.49 3.57
CA VAL A 257 -10.77 -1.26 2.55
C VAL A 257 -12.26 -1.15 2.81
N GLU A 258 -12.94 -0.30 2.05
CA GLU A 258 -14.36 -0.01 2.23
C GLU A 258 -15.20 -1.29 2.01
N ARG A 259 -16.16 -1.58 2.92
CA ARG A 259 -17.31 -2.42 2.57
C ARG A 259 -18.22 -1.61 1.65
N ARG A 260 -17.90 -1.54 0.35
CA ARG A 260 -18.95 -1.20 -0.61
C ARG A 260 -19.91 -2.37 -0.70
N THR A 261 -21.10 -2.18 -0.15
CA THR A 261 -22.28 -2.61 -0.90
C THR A 261 -22.13 -2.02 -2.31
N THR A 262 -21.89 -2.92 -3.26
CA THR A 262 -21.70 -2.66 -4.69
C THR A 262 -22.20 -1.29 -5.18
N SER A 263 -21.26 -0.40 -5.49
CA SER A 263 -21.50 0.72 -6.39
C SER A 263 -20.31 0.86 -7.32
N CYS A 264 -20.45 0.30 -8.52
CA CYS A 264 -19.47 0.44 -9.59
C CYS A 264 -19.58 1.86 -10.16
N ALA A 265 -18.51 2.64 -10.06
CA ALA A 265 -18.33 3.78 -10.94
C ALA A 265 -18.24 3.25 -12.38
N ALA A 266 -19.27 3.51 -13.18
CA ALA A 266 -19.24 3.19 -14.60
C ALA A 266 -18.07 3.95 -15.24
N ALA A 267 -16.99 3.24 -15.54
CA ALA A 267 -15.99 3.72 -16.46
C ALA A 267 -16.72 4.12 -17.75
N HIS A 268 -16.77 5.43 -18.01
CA HIS A 268 -17.33 6.00 -19.22
C HIS A 268 -16.52 5.42 -20.39
N ARG A 269 -17.03 4.34 -21.00
CA ARG A 269 -16.46 3.82 -22.24
C ARG A 269 -16.55 4.93 -23.27
N PRO A 270 -15.45 5.36 -23.93
CA PRO A 270 -15.59 6.27 -25.05
C PRO A 270 -16.47 5.59 -26.10
N SER A 271 -17.58 6.24 -26.45
CA SER A 271 -18.53 5.80 -27.46
C SER A 271 -17.80 5.42 -28.75
N PRO A 272 -18.07 4.24 -29.37
CA PRO A 272 -17.52 3.92 -30.67
C PRO A 272 -18.30 4.70 -31.73
N ILE A 273 -17.87 5.92 -32.03
CA ILE A 273 -18.26 6.60 -33.27
C ILE A 273 -17.33 6.07 -34.36
N ALA A 274 -17.83 5.11 -35.16
CA ALA A 274 -17.65 4.97 -36.60
C ALA A 274 -17.56 3.50 -37.07
N GLY A 275 -18.71 2.94 -37.47
CA GLY A 275 -18.89 2.40 -38.82
C GLY A 275 -18.34 0.99 -39.16
N PRO A 276 -19.18 0.06 -39.64
CA PRO A 276 -18.74 -1.22 -40.19
C PRO A 276 -18.18 -1.00 -41.60
N VAL A 277 -16.91 -0.59 -41.72
CA VAL A 277 -16.24 -0.46 -43.04
C VAL A 277 -14.89 -1.18 -43.10
N LEU A 278 -14.33 -1.63 -41.97
CA LEU A 278 -12.98 -2.23 -41.97
C LEU A 278 -12.94 -3.76 -42.23
N LEU A 279 -14.08 -4.46 -42.27
CA LEU A 279 -14.10 -5.91 -42.57
C LEU A 279 -14.19 -6.25 -44.07
N LEU A 280 -14.47 -5.27 -44.94
CA LEU A 280 -14.60 -5.48 -46.39
C LEU A 280 -13.29 -5.28 -47.17
N LEU A 281 -12.28 -4.65 -46.57
CA LEU A 281 -10.97 -4.42 -47.20
C LEU A 281 -10.01 -5.61 -47.08
N LEU A 282 -10.14 -6.46 -46.05
CA LEU A 282 -9.31 -7.67 -45.90
C LEU A 282 -9.77 -8.83 -46.80
N PHE A 283 -11.04 -8.88 -47.19
CA PHE A 283 -11.55 -9.90 -48.11
C PHE A 283 -11.22 -9.60 -49.59
N VAL A 284 -11.13 -8.33 -49.98
CA VAL A 284 -10.78 -7.93 -51.36
C VAL A 284 -9.28 -8.12 -51.66
N LEU A 285 -8.39 -7.94 -50.66
CA LEU A 285 -6.95 -8.19 -50.82
C LEU A 285 -6.62 -9.69 -50.90
N ALA A 286 -7.34 -10.56 -50.20
CA ALA A 286 -7.15 -12.01 -50.27
C ALA A 286 -7.61 -12.61 -51.62
N LEU A 287 -8.66 -12.07 -52.25
CA LEU A 287 -9.09 -12.48 -53.59
C LEU A 287 -8.22 -11.88 -54.72
N ALA A 288 -7.64 -10.69 -54.53
CA ALA A 288 -6.70 -10.11 -55.49
C ALA A 288 -5.34 -10.85 -55.51
N TYR A 289 -4.88 -11.37 -54.36
CA TYR A 289 -3.65 -12.17 -54.28
C TYR A 289 -3.80 -13.55 -54.95
N ARG A 290 -4.95 -14.21 -54.80
CA ARG A 290 -5.23 -15.52 -55.45
C ARG A 290 -5.38 -15.44 -56.98
N ARG A 291 -5.66 -14.27 -57.57
CA ARG A 291 -5.74 -14.09 -59.04
C ARG A 291 -4.40 -13.75 -59.71
N LYS A 292 -3.40 -13.22 -58.99
CA LYS A 292 -2.05 -12.96 -59.53
C LYS A 292 -1.08 -14.16 -59.45
N GLY A 293 -1.35 -15.15 -58.59
CA GLY A 293 -0.53 -16.37 -58.44
C GLY A 293 -0.68 -17.44 -59.54
N LYS A 294 -1.57 -17.26 -60.53
CA LYS A 294 -1.81 -18.26 -61.61
C LYS A 294 -1.35 -17.84 -63.01
N ARG A 295 -0.56 -16.75 -63.15
CA ARG A 295 -0.01 -16.29 -64.44
C ARG A 295 1.52 -16.24 -64.54
N LEU A 296 2.25 -16.75 -63.53
CA LEU A 296 3.72 -16.75 -63.51
C LEU A 296 4.37 -18.13 -63.73
N PHE A 297 3.61 -19.15 -64.18
CA PHE A 297 4.12 -20.51 -64.39
C PHE A 297 3.93 -21.05 -65.83
N ALA A 298 3.89 -20.17 -66.84
CA ALA A 298 3.70 -20.56 -68.24
C ALA A 298 4.61 -19.83 -69.24
N ALA A 299 5.79 -19.35 -68.82
CA ALA A 299 6.78 -18.74 -69.71
C ALA A 299 8.20 -19.16 -69.33
N TRP A 300 8.46 -20.47 -69.27
CA TRP A 300 9.80 -21.07 -69.25
C TRP A 300 9.75 -22.43 -69.97
N GLN A 301 9.29 -22.44 -71.22
CA GLN A 301 9.54 -23.50 -72.20
C GLN A 301 9.46 -22.92 -73.62
N LYS A 302 10.56 -22.31 -74.07
CA LYS A 302 11.14 -22.36 -75.42
C LYS A 302 12.31 -21.40 -75.53
#